data_AF-S8GQZ3-F1
#
_entry.id   AF-S8GQZ3-F1
#
_cell.length_a   1.000
_cell.length_b   1.000
_cell.length_c   1.000
_cell.angle_alpha   90.00
_cell.angle_beta   90.00
_cell.angle_gamma   90.00
#
_symmetry.space_group_name_H-M   'P 1'
#
loop_
_entity.id
_entity.type
_entity.pdbx_description
1 polymer ?
#
loop_
_entity_poly.entity_id
_entity_poly.type
_entity_poly.pdbx_seq_one_letter_code
_entity_poly.pdbx_strand_id
1 'polypeptide(L)'
;MYYPSALVTVKPSIDNSSFYLQLDDNTTLAPTNMKVSPFGKKEVRALVNYTLDDQAETSPHSRAVRINWIDSILTKPLAANLGNMNEKTYGDDPVEIINDWVTIAEDGYLTLRFRTRWGYGVKHTINLVPSAEKEQPYKVRLYHNAKSDLAGRIGDALVAFRIKSTATQTENSSDTENIVDLILEWKSYSGIKTATFKYRVPKEPITGITEGSFVKMLD
;
A
#
# COMPACT_ATOMS: atom_id res chain seq x y z
N MET A 1 20.46 -11.58 8.99
CA MET A 1 19.45 -11.00 8.09
C MET A 1 18.46 -10.25 8.96
N TYR A 2 18.40 -8.92 8.87
CA TYR A 2 17.44 -8.13 9.64
C TYR A 2 16.10 -8.18 8.89
N TYR A 3 15.12 -8.90 9.42
CA TYR A 3 13.76 -8.94 8.86
C TYR A 3 13.06 -7.59 9.07
N PRO A 4 12.06 -7.23 8.23
CA PRO A 4 11.25 -6.04 8.49
C PRO A 4 10.62 -6.14 9.88
N SER A 5 10.70 -5.07 10.66
CA SER A 5 10.01 -4.95 11.94
C SER A 5 8.64 -4.30 11.81
N ALA A 6 8.41 -3.54 10.72
CA ALA A 6 7.14 -2.87 10.47
C ALA A 6 6.91 -2.58 8.98
N LEU A 7 5.64 -2.35 8.68
CA LEU A 7 5.15 -1.73 7.46
C LEU A 7 4.82 -0.28 7.83
N VAL A 8 5.33 0.70 7.07
CA VAL A 8 5.19 2.13 7.39
C VAL A 8 4.94 2.99 6.16
N THR A 9 4.30 4.14 6.34
CA THR A 9 4.12 5.13 5.28
C THR A 9 5.13 6.23 5.54
N VAL A 10 6.03 6.43 4.60
CA VAL A 10 7.03 7.48 4.68
C VAL A 10 6.37 8.77 4.24
N LYS A 11 6.26 9.75 5.14
CA LYS A 11 5.60 11.03 4.90
C LYS A 11 6.64 12.16 5.02
N PRO A 12 7.28 12.57 3.91
CA PRO A 12 8.21 13.70 3.90
C PRO A 12 7.47 15.04 4.00
N SER A 13 8.14 16.05 4.53
CA SER A 13 7.72 17.45 4.38
C SER A 13 7.72 17.85 2.90
N ILE A 14 7.03 18.95 2.57
CA ILE A 14 6.91 19.47 1.19
C ILE A 14 8.29 19.68 0.53
N ASP A 15 9.27 20.11 1.30
CA ASP A 15 10.65 20.34 0.87
C ASP A 15 11.60 19.15 1.14
N ASN A 16 11.10 18.07 1.75
CA ASN A 16 11.88 16.93 2.26
C ASN A 16 13.01 17.36 3.21
N SER A 17 12.81 18.43 3.98
CA SER A 17 13.71 18.87 5.05
C SER A 17 13.55 18.04 6.34
N SER A 18 12.43 17.34 6.47
CA SER A 18 12.10 16.38 7.51
C SER A 18 11.16 15.30 6.96
N PHE A 19 11.01 14.19 7.68
CA PHE A 19 10.00 13.18 7.41
C PHE A 19 9.65 12.41 8.69
N TYR A 20 8.49 11.76 8.68
CA TYR A 20 8.12 10.79 9.70
C TYR A 20 7.61 9.50 9.05
N LEU A 21 7.49 8.46 9.84
CA LEU A 21 6.91 7.18 9.43
C LEU A 21 5.55 7.01 10.12
N GLN A 22 4.47 6.87 9.36
CA GLN A 22 3.20 6.43 9.92
C GLN A 22 3.22 4.90 10.07
N LEU A 23 3.18 4.40 11.30
CA LEU A 23 3.19 2.97 11.58
C LEU A 23 1.81 2.36 11.35
N ASP A 24 0.81 2.94 12.01
CA ASP A 24 -0.60 2.56 11.96
C ASP A 24 -1.46 3.84 12.02
N ASP A 25 -2.78 3.73 12.12
CA ASP A 25 -3.70 4.88 12.09
C ASP A 25 -3.46 5.93 13.19
N ASN A 26 -2.76 5.59 14.28
CA ASN A 26 -2.56 6.46 15.44
C ASN A 26 -1.10 6.67 15.81
N THR A 27 -0.19 5.77 15.41
CA THR A 27 1.21 5.78 15.84
C THR A 27 2.14 6.29 14.75
N THR A 28 3.03 7.20 15.13
CA THR A 28 4.11 7.71 14.27
C THR A 28 5.48 7.36 14.84
N LEU A 29 6.47 7.23 13.95
CA LEU A 29 7.87 7.07 14.31
C LEU A 29 8.68 8.25 13.76
N ALA A 30 9.53 8.82 14.60
CA ALA A 30 10.41 9.94 14.29
C ALA A 30 11.86 9.43 14.16
N PRO A 31 12.42 9.39 12.93
CA PRO A 31 13.78 8.92 12.72
C PRO A 31 14.82 9.89 13.32
N THR A 32 15.72 9.41 14.18
CA THR A 32 16.76 10.22 14.83
C THR A 32 18.09 10.22 14.07
N ASN A 33 18.33 9.19 13.25
CA ASN A 33 19.56 9.03 12.48
C ASN A 33 19.44 9.46 11.01
N MET A 34 18.27 9.94 10.58
CA MET A 34 18.01 10.38 9.21
C MET A 34 17.16 11.66 9.22
N LYS A 35 17.64 12.73 8.57
CA LYS A 35 16.90 14.00 8.51
C LYS A 35 15.95 14.10 7.31
N VAL A 36 16.27 13.44 6.20
CA VAL A 36 15.51 13.53 4.94
C VAL A 36 15.06 12.14 4.51
N SER A 37 13.90 12.04 3.85
CA SER A 37 13.41 10.78 3.32
C SER A 37 14.36 10.24 2.25
N PRO A 38 14.74 8.94 2.28
CA PRO A 38 15.54 8.32 1.24
C PRO A 38 14.78 8.20 -0.10
N PHE A 39 13.46 8.44 -0.10
CA PHE A 39 12.59 8.39 -1.27
C PHE A 39 12.26 9.78 -1.84
N GLY A 40 13.01 10.81 -1.41
CA GLY A 40 12.80 12.19 -1.83
C GLY A 40 11.47 12.74 -1.29
N LYS A 41 10.81 13.57 -2.11
CA LYS A 41 9.52 14.21 -1.76
C LYS A 41 8.30 13.29 -1.90
N LYS A 42 8.50 12.00 -2.16
CA LYS A 42 7.40 11.06 -2.41
C LYS A 42 6.91 10.45 -1.10
N GLU A 43 5.60 10.42 -0.94
CA GLU A 43 4.94 9.54 0.03
C GLU A 43 4.92 8.11 -0.54
N VAL A 44 5.42 7.15 0.23
CA VAL A 44 5.48 5.74 -0.17
C VAL A 44 5.15 4.83 1.00
N ARG A 45 4.55 3.66 0.73
CA ARG A 45 4.60 2.54 1.69
C ARG A 45 5.98 1.89 1.64
N ALA A 46 6.49 1.47 2.78
CA ALA A 46 7.82 0.90 2.93
C ALA A 46 7.84 -0.21 3.99
N LEU A 47 8.75 -1.15 3.81
CA LEU A 47 9.19 -2.03 4.89
C LEU A 47 10.36 -1.37 5.60
N VAL A 48 10.33 -1.39 6.93
CA VAL A 48 11.38 -0.82 7.76
C VAL A 48 11.83 -1.82 8.81
N ASN A 49 13.13 -1.80 9.13
CA ASN A 49 13.65 -2.32 10.37
C ASN A 49 14.19 -1.14 11.19
N TYR A 50 13.73 -1.03 12.45
CA TYR A 50 14.15 0.04 13.34
C TYR A 50 14.39 -0.45 14.77
N THR A 51 15.10 0.35 15.53
CA THR A 51 15.28 0.20 16.98
C THR A 51 14.72 1.43 17.67
N LEU A 52 14.07 1.25 18.83
CA LEU A 52 13.63 2.39 19.65
C LEU A 52 14.87 3.17 20.11
N ASP A 53 14.77 4.49 20.07
CA ASP A 53 15.80 5.37 20.61
C ASP A 53 15.40 5.76 22.04
N ASP A 54 16.35 5.81 22.96
CA ASP A 54 16.11 6.14 24.38
C ASP A 54 15.80 7.64 24.59
N GLN A 55 15.71 8.41 23.50
CA GLN A 55 15.24 9.79 23.52
C GLN A 55 13.77 9.85 23.91
N ALA A 56 13.40 10.89 24.67
CA ALA A 56 12.03 11.12 25.10
C ALA A 56 11.09 11.17 23.87
N GLU A 57 9.88 10.61 24.04
CA GLU A 57 8.83 10.70 23.03
C GLU A 57 8.63 12.16 22.60
N THR A 58 8.65 12.41 21.29
CA THR A 58 8.47 13.77 20.77
C THR A 58 7.02 14.23 20.92
N SER A 59 6.08 13.29 21.08
CA SER A 59 4.67 13.49 21.43
C SER A 59 4.07 12.16 21.94
N PRO A 60 2.89 12.16 22.60
CA PRO A 60 2.26 10.94 23.16
C PRO A 60 2.00 9.80 22.16
N HIS A 61 2.09 10.09 20.86
CA HIS A 61 1.85 9.14 19.77
C HIS A 61 3.02 9.07 18.77
N SER A 62 4.19 9.61 19.15
CA SER A 62 5.39 9.64 18.32
C SER A 62 6.58 9.06 19.08
N ARG A 63 7.13 7.98 18.53
CA ARG A 63 8.29 7.28 19.11
C ARG A 63 9.56 7.65 18.37
N ALA A 64 10.60 8.04 19.10
CA ALA A 64 11.93 8.24 18.53
C ALA A 64 12.52 6.88 18.12
N VAL A 65 13.04 6.77 16.90
CA VAL A 65 13.60 5.51 16.37
C VAL A 65 14.87 5.72 15.58
N ARG A 66 15.75 4.72 15.62
CA ARG A 66 16.87 4.59 14.69
C ARG A 66 16.49 3.63 13.57
N ILE A 67 16.54 4.07 12.32
CA ILE A 67 16.30 3.22 11.15
C ILE A 67 17.56 2.39 10.89
N ASN A 68 17.44 1.07 10.90
CA ASN A 68 18.51 0.14 10.55
C ASN A 68 18.56 -0.08 9.04
N TRP A 69 17.38 -0.27 8.42
CA TRP A 69 17.20 -0.23 6.98
C TRP A 69 15.73 0.08 6.64
N ILE A 70 15.50 0.61 5.44
CA ILE A 70 14.17 0.88 4.91
C ILE A 70 14.17 0.67 3.40
N ASP A 71 13.12 0.04 2.88
CA ASP A 71 12.94 -0.15 1.44
C ASP A 71 11.49 0.09 1.05
N SER A 72 11.30 0.79 -0.07
CA SER A 72 9.97 1.16 -0.56
C SER A 72 9.26 -0.03 -1.19
N ILE A 73 7.95 -0.07 -1.02
CA ILE A 73 7.03 -0.94 -1.74
C ILE A 73 6.48 -0.15 -2.94
N LEU A 74 6.20 -0.85 -4.04
CA LEU A 74 5.47 -0.26 -5.17
C LEU A 74 4.19 0.42 -4.66
N THR A 75 4.16 1.75 -4.71
CA THR A 75 3.03 2.55 -4.20
C THR A 75 2.33 3.23 -5.36
N LYS A 76 1.02 3.01 -5.50
CA LYS A 76 0.24 3.45 -6.66
C LYS A 76 -1.09 4.09 -6.26
N PRO A 77 -1.64 5.02 -7.05
CA PRO A 77 -3.06 5.35 -6.96
C PRO A 77 -3.93 4.19 -7.40
N LEU A 78 -5.24 4.32 -7.11
CA LEU A 78 -6.27 3.61 -7.87
C LEU A 78 -6.18 3.97 -9.35
N ALA A 79 -6.33 2.97 -10.21
CA ALA A 79 -6.49 3.16 -11.64
C ALA A 79 -7.95 3.56 -11.95
N ALA A 80 -8.14 4.26 -13.07
CA ALA A 80 -9.47 4.65 -13.51
C ALA A 80 -10.30 3.40 -13.88
N ASN A 81 -11.59 3.41 -13.53
CA ASN A 81 -12.51 2.38 -13.99
C ASN A 81 -12.95 2.69 -15.44
N LEU A 82 -12.60 1.79 -16.36
CA LEU A 82 -12.87 1.88 -17.79
C LEU A 82 -14.03 0.93 -18.22
N GLY A 83 -14.79 0.41 -17.26
CA GLY A 83 -15.87 -0.55 -17.49
C GLY A 83 -15.37 -1.80 -18.20
N ASN A 84 -16.01 -2.15 -19.31
CA ASN A 84 -15.68 -3.35 -20.11
C ASN A 84 -14.26 -3.33 -20.71
N MET A 85 -13.57 -2.19 -20.68
CA MET A 85 -12.20 -2.06 -21.16
C MET A 85 -11.14 -2.35 -20.10
N ASN A 86 -11.54 -2.59 -18.84
CA ASN A 86 -10.60 -2.84 -17.74
C ASN A 86 -9.70 -4.05 -18.03
N GLU A 87 -10.27 -5.20 -18.38
CA GLU A 87 -9.49 -6.43 -18.62
C GLU A 87 -8.53 -6.27 -19.81
N LYS A 88 -8.99 -5.65 -20.90
CA LYS A 88 -8.16 -5.38 -22.07
C LYS A 88 -7.00 -4.41 -21.76
N THR A 89 -7.21 -3.45 -20.86
CA THR A 89 -6.24 -2.40 -20.55
C THR A 89 -5.27 -2.81 -19.45
N TYR A 90 -5.78 -3.42 -18.38
CA TYR A 90 -5.04 -3.72 -17.16
C TYR A 90 -4.64 -5.20 -17.04
N GLY A 91 -5.11 -6.05 -17.95
CA GLY A 91 -4.98 -7.51 -17.87
C GLY A 91 -5.96 -8.14 -16.89
N ASP A 92 -6.08 -9.46 -16.94
CA ASP A 92 -6.87 -10.27 -16.01
C ASP A 92 -6.16 -11.62 -15.79
N ASP A 93 -4.84 -11.59 -15.64
CA ASP A 93 -4.01 -12.76 -15.35
C ASP A 93 -4.08 -13.12 -13.86
N PRO A 94 -4.14 -14.41 -13.51
CA PRO A 94 -4.40 -14.84 -12.15
C PRO A 94 -3.26 -14.49 -11.16
N VAL A 95 -3.65 -14.14 -9.93
CA VAL A 95 -2.77 -13.97 -8.76
C VAL A 95 -3.42 -14.59 -7.53
N GLU A 96 -2.62 -15.02 -6.55
CA GLU A 96 -3.13 -15.34 -5.22
C GLU A 96 -2.80 -14.22 -4.24
N ILE A 97 -3.78 -13.77 -3.46
CA ILE A 97 -3.54 -12.86 -2.34
C ILE A 97 -3.12 -13.70 -1.14
N ILE A 98 -1.96 -13.36 -0.57
CA ILE A 98 -1.38 -14.07 0.57
C ILE A 98 -1.84 -13.37 1.84
N ASN A 99 -2.47 -14.11 2.74
CA ASN A 99 -2.78 -13.64 4.09
C ASN A 99 -1.48 -13.54 4.89
N ASP A 100 -0.91 -12.35 4.91
CA ASP A 100 0.36 -12.00 5.53
C ASP A 100 0.17 -10.72 6.35
N TRP A 101 1.03 -10.47 7.32
CA TRP A 101 0.90 -9.29 8.19
C TRP A 101 1.01 -7.96 7.43
N VAL A 102 1.59 -7.95 6.23
CA VAL A 102 1.61 -6.78 5.32
C VAL A 102 0.39 -6.67 4.41
N THR A 103 -0.47 -7.69 4.36
CA THR A 103 -1.70 -7.68 3.57
C THR A 103 -2.81 -7.06 4.40
N ILE A 104 -2.88 -5.73 4.41
CA ILE A 104 -3.70 -4.95 5.34
C ILE A 104 -4.19 -3.64 4.70
N ALA A 105 -5.31 -3.12 5.22
CA ALA A 105 -5.85 -1.80 4.88
C ALA A 105 -5.68 -0.83 6.06
N GLU A 106 -4.75 0.12 5.96
CA GLU A 106 -4.41 1.06 7.03
C GLU A 106 -3.79 2.35 6.47
N ASP A 107 -3.86 3.46 7.20
CA ASP A 107 -3.30 4.77 6.80
C ASP A 107 -3.71 5.21 5.38
N GLY A 108 -4.93 4.87 4.95
CA GLY A 108 -5.40 5.22 3.61
C GLY A 108 -4.88 4.33 2.47
N TYR A 109 -4.18 3.24 2.78
CA TYR A 109 -3.63 2.30 1.79
C TYR A 109 -4.23 0.90 1.94
N LEU A 110 -4.43 0.20 0.83
CA LEU A 110 -4.51 -1.25 0.79
C LEU A 110 -3.16 -1.81 0.32
N THR A 111 -2.44 -2.45 1.23
CA THR A 111 -1.18 -3.15 0.92
C THR A 111 -1.48 -4.62 0.70
N LEU A 112 -0.92 -5.20 -0.36
CA LEU A 112 -1.14 -6.59 -0.74
C LEU A 112 0.20 -7.30 -0.95
N ARG A 113 0.37 -8.44 -0.28
CA ARG A 113 1.29 -9.48 -0.73
C ARG A 113 0.54 -10.38 -1.71
N PHE A 114 1.00 -10.41 -2.95
CA PHE A 114 0.43 -11.28 -3.98
C PHE A 114 1.48 -12.24 -4.53
N ARG A 115 1.00 -13.42 -4.92
CA ARG A 115 1.78 -14.50 -5.49
C ARG A 115 1.33 -14.76 -6.92
N THR A 116 2.29 -14.88 -7.82
CA THR A 116 2.02 -15.34 -9.18
C THR A 116 3.28 -16.02 -9.74
N ARG A 117 3.25 -16.37 -11.02
CA ARG A 117 4.39 -16.93 -11.73
C ARG A 117 5.19 -15.80 -12.38
N TRP A 118 6.50 -15.90 -12.28
CA TRP A 118 7.46 -14.91 -12.79
C TRP A 118 8.50 -15.63 -13.64
N GLY A 119 8.54 -15.27 -14.90
CA GLY A 119 9.62 -15.56 -15.82
C GLY A 119 10.73 -14.53 -15.68
N TYR A 120 11.81 -14.75 -16.42
CA TYR A 120 13.00 -13.93 -16.32
C TYR A 120 12.85 -12.65 -17.15
N GLY A 121 13.04 -11.49 -16.50
CA GLY A 121 13.11 -10.18 -17.17
C GLY A 121 11.78 -9.59 -17.65
N VAL A 122 10.63 -10.24 -17.42
CA VAL A 122 9.33 -9.71 -17.81
C VAL A 122 8.73 -8.86 -16.68
N LYS A 123 8.39 -7.61 -16.99
CA LYS A 123 7.74 -6.70 -16.05
C LYS A 123 6.23 -6.83 -16.12
N HIS A 124 5.65 -7.40 -15.07
CA HIS A 124 4.20 -7.47 -14.90
C HIS A 124 3.65 -6.08 -14.54
N THR A 125 2.37 -5.84 -14.81
CA THR A 125 1.66 -4.64 -14.32
C THR A 125 0.49 -5.05 -13.45
N ILE A 126 0.27 -4.30 -12.38
CA ILE A 126 -0.81 -4.55 -11.43
C ILE A 126 -1.54 -3.25 -11.11
N ASN A 127 -2.86 -3.26 -11.10
CA ASN A 127 -3.70 -2.09 -10.90
C ASN A 127 -4.88 -2.44 -10.00
N LEU A 128 -5.24 -1.51 -9.11
CA LEU A 128 -6.44 -1.61 -8.30
C LEU A 128 -7.48 -0.63 -8.85
N VAL A 129 -8.65 -1.14 -9.22
CA VAL A 129 -9.71 -0.36 -9.88
C VAL A 129 -10.93 -0.31 -8.94
N PRO A 130 -11.49 0.87 -8.66
CA PRO A 130 -12.70 0.99 -7.87
C PRO A 130 -13.91 0.49 -8.65
N SER A 131 -14.87 -0.12 -7.94
CA SER A 131 -16.16 -0.47 -8.52
C SER A 131 -16.89 0.77 -9.05
N ALA A 132 -17.67 0.60 -10.10
CA ALA A 132 -18.61 1.63 -10.57
C ALA A 132 -19.94 1.59 -9.79
N GLU A 133 -20.13 0.57 -8.94
CA GLU A 133 -21.33 0.38 -8.13
C GLU A 133 -21.38 1.45 -7.02
N LYS A 134 -22.29 2.42 -7.15
CA LYS A 134 -22.46 3.49 -6.15
C LYS A 134 -22.80 2.99 -4.74
N GLU A 135 -23.46 1.84 -4.67
CA GLU A 135 -23.85 1.20 -3.41
C GLU A 135 -22.67 0.49 -2.70
N GLN A 136 -21.56 0.27 -3.42
CA GLN A 136 -20.37 -0.39 -2.89
C GLN A 136 -19.12 0.48 -3.13
N PRO A 137 -19.04 1.67 -2.51
CA PRO A 137 -17.95 2.64 -2.73
C PRO A 137 -16.58 2.12 -2.28
N TYR A 138 -16.55 1.11 -1.41
CA TYR A 138 -15.35 0.43 -0.93
C TYR A 138 -15.17 -0.96 -1.54
N LYS A 139 -15.73 -1.22 -2.73
CA LYS A 139 -15.37 -2.41 -3.52
C LYS A 139 -14.32 -2.04 -4.55
N VAL A 140 -13.26 -2.84 -4.61
CA VAL A 140 -12.15 -2.68 -5.54
C VAL A 140 -11.82 -4.03 -6.19
N ARG A 141 -11.36 -3.99 -7.44
CA ARG A 141 -10.87 -5.17 -8.14
C ARG A 141 -9.40 -5.01 -8.51
N LEU A 142 -8.62 -6.04 -8.21
CA LEU A 142 -7.22 -6.13 -8.60
C LEU A 142 -7.13 -6.75 -10.00
N TYR A 143 -6.48 -6.02 -10.90
CA TYR A 143 -6.16 -6.46 -12.25
C TYR A 143 -4.66 -6.63 -12.40
N HIS A 144 -4.26 -7.69 -13.07
CA HIS A 144 -2.87 -8.08 -13.26
C HIS A 144 -2.65 -8.45 -14.74
N ASN A 145 -1.57 -7.95 -15.32
CA ASN A 145 -1.11 -8.30 -16.66
C ASN A 145 0.31 -8.85 -16.54
N ALA A 146 0.43 -10.16 -16.74
CA ALA A 146 1.70 -10.87 -16.78
C ALA A 146 2.44 -10.69 -18.10
N LYS A 147 1.84 -10.03 -19.11
CA LYS A 147 2.39 -9.89 -20.47
C LYS A 147 2.79 -11.24 -21.06
N SER A 148 1.87 -12.20 -20.94
CA SER A 148 2.02 -13.59 -21.36
C SER A 148 3.03 -14.43 -20.55
N ASP A 149 3.57 -13.90 -19.45
CA ASP A 149 4.48 -14.62 -18.56
C ASP A 149 3.75 -15.43 -17.48
N LEU A 150 3.17 -16.56 -17.89
CA LEU A 150 2.30 -17.40 -17.05
C LEU A 150 2.91 -18.76 -16.67
N ALA A 151 4.12 -19.04 -17.13
CA ALA A 151 4.81 -20.33 -16.97
C ALA A 151 6.09 -20.25 -16.11
N GLY A 152 6.35 -19.09 -15.51
CA GLY A 152 7.51 -18.85 -14.67
C GLY A 152 7.48 -19.49 -13.28
N ARG A 153 8.48 -19.15 -12.46
CA ARG A 153 8.61 -19.61 -11.07
C ARG A 153 7.59 -18.91 -10.19
N ILE A 154 7.05 -19.62 -9.21
CA ILE A 154 6.17 -19.02 -8.21
C ILE A 154 6.98 -18.05 -7.36
N GLY A 155 6.47 -16.84 -7.19
CA GLY A 155 7.11 -15.82 -6.35
C GLY A 155 6.13 -14.77 -5.86
N ASP A 156 6.51 -14.10 -4.79
CA ASP A 156 5.70 -13.08 -4.14
C ASP A 156 6.19 -11.67 -4.49
N ALA A 157 5.28 -10.72 -4.48
CA ALA A 157 5.56 -9.30 -4.61
C ALA A 157 4.62 -8.49 -3.70
N LEU A 158 5.04 -7.27 -3.40
CA LEU A 158 4.29 -6.32 -2.58
C LEU A 158 3.85 -5.14 -3.44
N VAL A 159 2.63 -4.68 -3.21
CA VAL A 159 2.10 -3.44 -3.79
C VAL A 159 1.18 -2.77 -2.77
N ALA A 160 1.26 -1.45 -2.68
CA ALA A 160 0.36 -0.62 -1.90
C ALA A 160 -0.44 0.29 -2.82
N PHE A 161 -1.76 0.31 -2.65
CA PHE A 161 -2.65 1.18 -3.39
C PHE A 161 -3.27 2.19 -2.44
N ARG A 162 -3.09 3.47 -2.76
CA ARG A 162 -3.76 4.54 -2.03
C ARG A 162 -5.24 4.51 -2.34
N ILE A 163 -6.06 4.29 -1.32
CA ILE A 163 -7.51 4.32 -1.42
C ILE A 163 -7.94 5.79 -1.40
N LYS A 164 -8.47 6.26 -2.53
CA LYS A 164 -8.97 7.63 -2.64
C LYS A 164 -10.33 7.71 -1.92
N SER A 165 -10.34 8.15 -0.67
CA SER A 165 -11.59 8.55 -0.01
C SER A 165 -11.99 9.95 -0.47
N THR A 166 -13.24 10.10 -0.90
CA THR A 166 -13.91 11.42 -1.02
C THR A 166 -14.70 11.77 0.23
N ALA A 167 -14.80 10.85 1.20
CA ALA A 167 -15.47 11.07 2.47
C ALA A 167 -14.50 11.78 3.42
N THR A 168 -14.93 12.93 3.94
CA THR A 168 -14.28 13.66 5.04
C THR A 168 -14.93 13.23 6.34
N GLN A 169 -14.13 12.94 7.37
CA GLN A 169 -14.67 12.90 8.73
C GLN A 169 -15.18 14.30 9.10
N THR A 170 -16.31 14.38 9.79
CA THR A 170 -16.72 15.61 10.48
C THR A 170 -16.12 15.58 11.88
N GLU A 171 -15.84 16.74 12.49
CA GLU A 171 -15.19 16.83 13.81
C GLU A 171 -15.91 16.04 14.93
N ASN A 172 -17.17 15.65 14.70
CA ASN A 172 -18.02 14.90 15.64
C ASN A 172 -18.08 13.38 15.38
N SER A 173 -17.37 12.85 14.39
CA SER A 173 -17.39 11.41 14.07
C SER A 173 -16.47 10.63 15.01
N SER A 174 -16.99 9.63 15.74
CA SER A 174 -16.18 8.81 16.65
C SER A 174 -15.19 7.92 15.87
N ASP A 175 -14.07 7.54 16.50
CA ASP A 175 -13.03 6.70 15.87
C ASP A 175 -13.54 5.30 15.43
N THR A 176 -14.69 4.85 15.94
CA THR A 176 -15.38 3.60 15.59
C THR A 176 -16.41 3.75 14.47
N GLU A 177 -16.94 4.94 14.22
CA GLU A 177 -17.96 5.20 13.18
C GLU A 177 -17.36 5.32 11.77
N ASN A 178 -16.03 5.28 11.65
CA ASN A 178 -15.31 5.50 10.39
C ASN A 178 -14.60 4.24 9.86
N ILE A 179 -14.94 3.06 10.40
CA ILE A 179 -14.44 1.78 9.90
C ILE A 179 -15.47 1.20 8.92
N VAL A 180 -15.04 0.99 7.69
CA VAL A 180 -15.85 0.41 6.62
C VAL A 180 -15.27 -0.92 6.16
N ASP A 181 -16.11 -1.74 5.53
CA ASP A 181 -15.66 -2.97 4.88
C ASP A 181 -15.15 -2.65 3.47
N LEU A 182 -13.83 -2.72 3.30
CA LEU A 182 -13.17 -2.66 1.99
C LEU A 182 -13.13 -4.06 1.39
N ILE A 183 -13.91 -4.26 0.33
CA ILE A 183 -14.04 -5.54 -0.37
C ILE A 183 -13.06 -5.55 -1.55
N LEU A 184 -12.09 -6.45 -1.49
CA LEU A 184 -11.18 -6.76 -2.59
C LEU A 184 -11.73 -7.93 -3.39
N GLU A 185 -11.78 -7.79 -4.72
CA GLU A 185 -12.01 -8.86 -5.68
C GLU A 185 -10.77 -9.07 -6.55
N TRP A 186 -10.45 -10.32 -6.90
CA TRP A 186 -9.38 -10.62 -7.86
C TRP A 186 -9.63 -11.94 -8.59
N LYS A 187 -8.96 -12.12 -9.71
CA LYS A 187 -8.87 -13.42 -10.38
C LYS A 187 -7.74 -14.25 -9.79
N SER A 188 -8.11 -15.38 -9.20
CA SER A 188 -7.18 -16.38 -8.68
C SER A 188 -7.00 -17.52 -9.68
N TYR A 189 -6.05 -18.42 -9.40
CA TYR A 189 -5.86 -19.62 -10.22
C TYR A 189 -7.04 -20.60 -10.12
N SER A 190 -7.92 -20.43 -9.13
CA SER A 190 -9.14 -21.23 -8.94
C SER A 190 -10.43 -20.43 -9.22
N GLY A 191 -10.35 -19.34 -9.97
CA GLY A 191 -11.50 -18.48 -10.30
C GLY A 191 -11.53 -17.16 -9.52
N ILE A 192 -12.65 -16.42 -9.60
CA ILE A 192 -12.81 -15.15 -8.89
C ILE A 192 -12.89 -15.40 -7.38
N LYS A 193 -12.15 -14.60 -6.61
CA LYS A 193 -12.15 -14.62 -5.14
C LYS A 193 -12.38 -13.22 -4.59
N THR A 194 -12.83 -13.16 -3.35
CA THR A 194 -12.98 -11.92 -2.59
C THR A 194 -12.37 -12.01 -1.19
N ALA A 195 -12.02 -10.87 -0.63
CA ALA A 195 -11.56 -10.70 0.75
C ALA A 195 -12.06 -9.36 1.29
N THR A 196 -12.36 -9.30 2.58
CA THR A 196 -12.85 -8.09 3.23
C THR A 196 -11.86 -7.60 4.27
N PHE A 197 -11.54 -6.32 4.23
CA PHE A 197 -10.65 -5.65 5.16
C PHE A 197 -11.43 -4.61 5.96
N LYS A 198 -11.16 -4.52 7.26
CA LYS A 198 -11.58 -3.36 8.05
C LYS A 198 -10.69 -2.20 7.67
N TYR A 199 -11.28 -1.15 7.11
CA TYR A 199 -10.56 0.02 6.63
C TYR A 199 -11.06 1.26 7.36
N ARG A 200 -10.15 1.99 8.00
CA ARG A 200 -10.45 3.28 8.61
C ARG A 200 -10.34 4.38 7.55
N VAL A 201 -11.44 5.10 7.35
CA VAL A 201 -11.47 6.26 6.45
C VAL A 201 -10.62 7.39 7.05
N PRO A 202 -9.64 7.95 6.33
CA PRO A 202 -8.78 9.03 6.84
C PRO A 202 -9.57 10.28 7.28
N LYS A 203 -9.04 11.00 8.29
CA LYS A 203 -9.63 12.26 8.79
C LYS A 203 -9.57 13.39 7.77
N GLU A 204 -8.46 13.48 7.01
CA GLU A 204 -8.25 14.51 6.00
C GLU A 204 -8.10 13.93 4.58
N PRO A 205 -8.47 14.69 3.54
CA PRO A 205 -8.21 14.30 2.15
C PRO A 205 -6.71 14.18 1.92
N ILE A 206 -6.24 12.98 1.63
CA ILE A 206 -4.82 12.77 1.38
C ILE A 206 -4.49 13.39 0.00
N THR A 207 -3.62 14.41 -0.05
CA THR A 207 -3.12 15.04 -1.29
C THR A 207 -1.69 14.58 -1.63
N GLY A 208 -1.30 14.57 -2.91
CA GLY A 208 0.07 14.30 -3.37
C GLY A 208 0.44 12.81 -3.56
N ILE A 209 0.55 12.39 -4.82
CA ILE A 209 1.36 11.23 -5.23
C ILE A 209 2.15 11.60 -6.48
N THR A 210 3.39 11.14 -6.56
CA THR A 210 4.17 11.10 -7.80
C THR A 210 4.30 9.64 -8.20
N GLU A 211 3.93 9.28 -9.43
CA GLU A 211 3.99 7.89 -9.90
C GLU A 211 5.40 7.29 -9.65
N GLY A 212 5.42 6.10 -9.04
CA GLY A 212 6.62 5.30 -8.83
C GLY A 212 6.56 4.05 -9.69
N SER A 213 7.64 3.77 -10.42
CA SER A 213 7.85 2.49 -11.10
C SER A 213 8.72 1.61 -10.21
N PHE A 214 8.22 0.45 -9.78
CA PHE A 214 9.04 -0.57 -9.14
C PHE A 214 9.55 -1.55 -10.20
N VAL A 215 10.83 -1.88 -10.14
CA VAL A 215 11.44 -2.92 -10.96
C VAL A 215 11.98 -3.98 -10.01
N LYS A 216 11.30 -5.13 -9.95
CA LYS A 216 11.88 -6.33 -9.36
C LYS A 216 12.85 -6.90 -10.39
N MET A 217 14.15 -6.69 -10.21
CA MET A 217 15.16 -7.48 -10.91
C MET A 217 15.30 -8.79 -10.11
N LEU A 218 15.16 -9.93 -10.78
CA LEU A 218 15.59 -11.19 -10.21
C LEU A 218 17.09 -11.29 -10.48
N ASP A 219 17.88 -11.32 -9.41
CA ASP A 219 19.27 -11.78 -9.47
C ASP A 219 19.29 -13.31 -9.61
#